data_AF-A0A0C2M9G0-F1
#
_entry.id   AF-A0A0C2M9G0-F1
#
_cell.length_a   1.000
_cell.length_b   1.000
_cell.length_c   1.000
_cell.angle_alpha   90.00
_cell.angle_beta   90.00
_cell.angle_gamma   90.00
#
_symmetry.space_group_name_H-M   'P 1'
#
loop_
_entity.id
_entity.type
_entity.pdbx_description
1 polymer ?
#
loop_
_entity_poly.entity_id
_entity_poly.type
_entity_poly.pdbx_seq_one_letter_code
_entity_poly.pdbx_strand_id
1 'polypeptide(L)'
;MEIIALLITFVGLSWQVDYVSELGVYGILKTDPLPLLSLSVSDLPVDKKQTFKSYELPALKSPPSVGVQNETGLIYAILAFDPDYSSENKIKDSIYVTWLMTNVENGFQQIGRECIPYMNPNPPLNTGVHRIIYAVFKQQEKVNCKPIFPAFTGSNKERAGRSIDELKSMYNLTGPLMANAYEIDTNAEELPHRLYDEF
;
A
#
# COMPACT_ATOMS: atom_id res chain seq x y z
N MET A 1 -14.45 -22.04 -35.29
CA MET A 1 -14.58 -21.80 -33.85
C MET A 1 -13.23 -22.06 -33.24
N GLU A 2 -12.38 -21.03 -33.16
CA GLU A 2 -11.12 -21.10 -32.43
C GLU A 2 -11.31 -20.40 -31.09
N ILE A 3 -11.13 -21.15 -30.03
CA ILE A 3 -11.07 -20.64 -28.66
C ILE A 3 -9.68 -20.01 -28.53
N ILE A 4 -9.59 -18.68 -28.65
CA ILE A 4 -8.41 -17.94 -28.25
C ILE A 4 -8.39 -17.99 -26.72
N ALA A 5 -7.71 -18.99 -26.16
CA ALA A 5 -7.32 -18.99 -24.77
C ALA A 5 -6.30 -17.84 -24.60
N LEU A 6 -6.67 -16.82 -23.82
CA LEU A 6 -5.74 -15.81 -23.34
C LEU A 6 -4.63 -16.51 -22.54
N LEU A 7 -3.51 -16.82 -23.20
CA LEU A 7 -2.22 -17.05 -22.54
C LEU A 7 -1.72 -15.68 -22.06
N ILE A 8 -2.29 -15.18 -20.97
CA ILE A 8 -1.61 -14.19 -20.14
C ILE A 8 -0.45 -14.95 -19.48
N THR A 9 0.75 -14.47 -19.74
CA THR A 9 2.04 -15.03 -19.36
C THR A 9 2.14 -15.34 -17.86
N PHE A 10 2.06 -16.62 -17.49
CA PHE A 10 2.33 -17.11 -16.13
C PHE A 10 3.71 -16.68 -15.58
N VAL A 11 4.66 -16.41 -16.47
CA VAL A 11 6.02 -15.99 -16.10
C VAL A 11 6.00 -14.61 -15.42
N GLY A 12 5.16 -13.66 -15.84
CA GLY A 12 5.13 -12.33 -15.22
C GLY A 12 4.50 -12.33 -13.82
N LEU A 13 3.55 -13.24 -13.59
CA LEU A 13 2.83 -13.37 -12.34
C LEU A 13 3.69 -13.98 -11.22
N SER A 14 4.56 -14.96 -11.54
CA SER A 14 5.43 -15.59 -10.54
C SER A 14 6.38 -14.59 -9.88
N TRP A 15 7.00 -13.69 -10.66
CA TRP A 15 7.95 -12.70 -10.12
C TRP A 15 7.32 -11.73 -9.13
N GLN A 16 6.06 -11.36 -9.35
CA GLN A 16 5.34 -10.46 -8.45
C GLN A 16 5.02 -11.16 -7.11
N VAL A 17 4.71 -12.46 -7.14
CA VAL A 17 4.60 -13.30 -5.92
C VAL A 17 5.90 -13.28 -5.15
N ASP A 18 7.00 -13.55 -5.86
CA ASP A 18 8.32 -13.77 -5.28
C ASP A 18 8.81 -12.49 -4.59
N TYR A 19 8.62 -11.33 -5.23
CA TYR A 19 9.04 -10.05 -4.66
C TYR A 19 8.29 -9.67 -3.38
N VAL A 20 6.95 -9.75 -3.38
CA VAL A 20 6.15 -9.43 -2.18
C VAL A 20 6.50 -10.38 -1.03
N SER A 21 6.81 -11.63 -1.35
CA SER A 21 7.29 -12.61 -0.38
C SER A 21 8.65 -12.25 0.21
N GLU A 22 9.63 -11.89 -0.63
CA GLU A 22 10.97 -11.49 -0.20
C GLU A 22 10.96 -10.24 0.69
N LEU A 23 10.04 -9.31 0.46
CA LEU A 23 9.83 -8.15 1.32
C LEU A 23 9.26 -8.52 2.70
N GLY A 24 8.94 -9.79 2.98
CA GLY A 24 8.34 -10.22 4.24
C GLY A 24 6.93 -9.66 4.47
N VAL A 25 6.28 -9.15 3.42
CA VAL A 25 4.91 -8.58 3.47
C VAL A 25 3.93 -9.62 4.01
N TYR A 26 4.08 -10.88 3.59
CA TYR A 26 3.24 -11.99 4.06
C TYR A 26 3.43 -12.32 5.54
N GLY A 27 4.64 -12.12 6.10
CA GLY A 27 4.87 -12.26 7.53
C GLY A 27 4.10 -11.20 8.33
N ILE A 28 3.99 -9.98 7.79
CA ILE A 28 3.23 -8.88 8.41
C ILE A 28 1.72 -9.13 8.29
N LEU A 29 1.27 -9.63 7.13
CA LEU A 29 -0.13 -9.92 6.84
C LEU A 29 -0.62 -11.27 7.42
N LYS A 30 0.32 -12.11 7.89
CA LYS A 30 0.11 -13.46 8.47
C LYS A 30 -0.58 -14.44 7.51
N THR A 31 -0.37 -14.30 6.21
CA THR A 31 -1.00 -15.15 5.17
C THR A 31 -0.03 -15.47 4.04
N ASP A 32 -0.03 -16.72 3.57
CA ASP A 32 0.74 -17.25 2.44
C ASP A 32 0.36 -16.62 1.07
N PRO A 33 1.17 -16.78 0.01
CA PRO A 33 1.14 -15.86 -1.12
C PRO A 33 -0.15 -15.86 -1.94
N LEU A 34 -0.69 -14.64 -2.12
CA LEU A 34 -1.60 -14.27 -3.20
C LEU A 34 -1.04 -13.01 -3.89
N PRO A 35 -0.83 -13.04 -5.21
CA PRO A 35 -0.63 -11.82 -5.98
C PRO A 35 -1.54 -11.74 -7.20
N LEU A 36 -2.21 -10.59 -7.32
CA LEU A 36 -2.68 -9.99 -8.56
C LEU A 36 -3.15 -8.53 -8.33
N LEU A 37 -2.50 -7.82 -7.40
CA LEU A 37 -2.74 -6.38 -7.22
C LEU A 37 -1.88 -5.59 -8.20
N SER A 38 -2.49 -5.02 -9.23
CA SER A 38 -1.78 -4.03 -10.06
C SER A 38 -1.66 -2.73 -9.27
N LEU A 39 -0.44 -2.22 -9.13
CA LEU A 39 -0.15 -0.97 -8.42
C LEU A 39 0.69 -0.09 -9.35
N SER A 40 0.32 1.18 -9.51
CA SER A 40 1.14 2.15 -10.25
C SER A 40 1.36 3.43 -9.44
N VAL A 41 2.61 3.72 -9.14
CA VAL A 41 3.06 4.90 -8.40
C VAL A 41 3.52 5.94 -9.42
N SER A 42 2.92 7.13 -9.42
CA SER A 42 3.29 8.20 -10.39
C SER A 42 3.21 7.73 -11.85
N ASP A 43 2.18 6.95 -12.18
CA ASP A 43 1.97 6.30 -13.48
C ASP A 43 3.03 5.23 -13.85
N LEU A 44 3.98 4.94 -12.96
CA LEU A 44 4.94 3.85 -13.14
C LEU A 44 4.39 2.56 -12.53
N PRO A 45 4.28 1.46 -13.29
CA PRO A 45 3.86 0.18 -12.73
C PRO A 45 4.90 -0.33 -11.70
N VAL A 46 4.41 -0.82 -10.57
CA VAL A 46 5.22 -1.48 -9.55
C VAL A 46 5.23 -2.98 -9.87
N ASP A 47 6.02 -3.35 -10.87
CA ASP A 47 6.11 -4.73 -11.40
C ASP A 47 7.45 -5.42 -11.12
N LYS A 48 8.40 -4.70 -10.52
CA LYS A 48 9.75 -5.16 -10.17
C LYS A 48 10.12 -4.61 -8.79
N LYS A 49 11.19 -5.14 -8.19
CA LYS A 49 11.72 -4.68 -6.89
C LYS A 49 12.09 -3.20 -6.91
N GLN A 50 11.08 -2.35 -6.74
CA GLN A 50 11.21 -0.92 -6.97
C GLN A 50 11.48 -0.25 -5.64
N THR A 51 12.71 0.24 -5.52
CA THR A 51 13.14 1.10 -4.44
C THR A 51 13.24 2.51 -4.99
N PHE A 52 12.48 3.43 -4.42
CA PHE A 52 12.60 4.85 -4.69
C PHE A 52 13.51 5.48 -3.64
N LYS A 53 14.32 6.47 -4.03
CA LYS A 53 14.97 7.32 -3.03
C LYS A 53 13.95 8.34 -2.52
N SER A 54 14.04 8.72 -1.26
CA SER A 54 13.08 9.65 -0.65
C SER A 54 12.95 10.98 -1.41
N TYR A 55 14.04 11.49 -1.97
CA TYR A 55 14.06 12.72 -2.79
C TYR A 55 13.58 12.52 -4.24
N GLU A 56 13.52 11.28 -4.73
CA GLU A 56 13.04 10.95 -6.08
C GLU A 56 11.53 10.69 -6.12
N LEU A 57 10.91 10.41 -4.96
CA LEU A 57 9.47 10.28 -4.86
C LEU A 57 8.83 11.64 -5.14
N PRO A 58 8.10 11.79 -6.27
CA PRO A 58 7.34 13.01 -6.46
C PRO A 58 6.35 13.12 -5.30
N ALA A 59 6.10 14.34 -4.84
CA ALA A 59 5.07 14.61 -3.85
C ALA A 59 3.70 14.25 -4.45
N LEU A 60 3.32 12.98 -4.33
CA LEU A 60 2.07 12.45 -4.86
C LEU A 60 0.94 13.13 -4.11
N LYS A 61 0.19 13.96 -4.84
CA LYS A 61 -1.00 14.65 -4.29
C LYS A 61 -2.21 13.73 -4.21
N SER A 62 -2.13 12.56 -4.81
CA SER A 62 -3.19 11.54 -4.87
C SER A 62 -2.60 10.15 -4.66
N PRO A 63 -3.40 9.20 -4.15
CA PRO A 63 -2.97 7.82 -4.04
C PRO A 63 -2.61 7.24 -5.42
N PRO A 64 -1.68 6.27 -5.46
CA PRO A 64 -1.44 5.42 -6.62
C PRO A 64 -2.75 4.82 -7.18
N SER A 65 -2.75 4.51 -8.48
CA SER A 65 -3.83 3.71 -9.06
C SER A 65 -3.66 2.26 -8.61
N VAL A 66 -4.74 1.69 -8.07
CA VAL A 66 -4.79 0.32 -7.57
C VAL A 66 -5.80 -0.46 -8.39
N GLY A 67 -5.30 -1.40 -9.20
CA GLY A 67 -6.09 -2.28 -10.04
C GLY A 67 -6.37 -3.60 -9.35
N VAL A 68 -7.65 -3.85 -9.05
CA VAL A 68 -8.16 -5.12 -8.51
C VAL A 68 -8.79 -5.89 -9.67
N GLN A 69 -8.38 -7.14 -9.94
CA GLN A 69 -9.08 -7.95 -10.94
C GLN A 69 -10.51 -8.23 -10.44
N ASN A 70 -11.48 -7.88 -11.29
CA ASN A 70 -12.89 -7.78 -10.91
C ASN A 70 -13.57 -9.14 -10.75
N GLU A 71 -13.97 -9.48 -9.54
CA GLU A 71 -15.12 -10.33 -9.31
C GLU A 71 -16.36 -9.44 -9.16
N THR A 72 -17.35 -9.63 -10.03
CA THR A 72 -18.59 -8.84 -9.99
C THR A 72 -19.34 -9.07 -8.68
N GLY A 73 -19.84 -7.99 -8.08
CA GLY A 73 -20.62 -8.06 -6.83
C GLY A 73 -19.80 -8.12 -5.55
N LEU A 74 -18.46 -8.03 -5.62
CA LEU A 74 -17.61 -7.86 -4.45
C LEU A 74 -17.34 -6.39 -4.13
N ILE A 75 -17.14 -6.15 -2.83
CA ILE A 75 -16.77 -4.86 -2.26
C ILE A 75 -15.43 -5.04 -1.56
N TYR A 76 -14.51 -4.11 -1.77
CA TYR A 76 -13.14 -4.20 -1.26
C TYR A 76 -12.76 -2.97 -0.43
N ALA A 77 -11.76 -3.17 0.42
CA ALA A 77 -10.99 -2.10 1.05
C ALA A 77 -9.54 -2.16 0.58
N ILE A 78 -8.94 -0.99 0.39
CA ILE A 78 -7.52 -0.81 0.10
C ILE A 78 -6.88 -0.16 1.32
N LEU A 79 -5.87 -0.80 1.88
CA LEU A 79 -5.09 -0.28 2.99
C LEU A 79 -3.64 -0.07 2.53
N ALA A 80 -3.13 1.15 2.70
CA ALA A 80 -1.71 1.44 2.52
C ALA A 80 -1.07 1.77 3.87
N PHE A 81 0.10 1.19 4.12
CA PHE A 81 0.79 1.33 5.40
C PHE A 81 2.31 1.11 5.29
N ASP A 82 3.01 1.68 6.25
CA ASP A 82 4.45 1.50 6.49
C ASP A 82 4.63 0.67 7.78
N PRO A 83 5.14 -0.57 7.70
CA PRO A 83 5.42 -1.40 8.87
C PRO A 83 6.78 -1.08 9.53
N ASP A 84 7.62 -0.27 8.88
CA ASP A 84 8.99 0.06 9.29
C ASP A 84 9.05 1.40 10.05
N TYR A 85 7.93 2.12 10.10
CA TYR A 85 7.82 3.35 10.88
C TYR A 85 8.02 3.09 12.39
N SER A 86 9.12 3.60 12.94
CA SER A 86 9.35 3.53 14.38
C SER A 86 8.48 4.57 15.09
N SER A 87 7.45 4.12 15.82
CA SER A 87 6.78 4.99 16.79
C SER A 87 7.59 5.08 18.10
N GLU A 88 7.48 6.20 18.82
CA GLU A 88 8.20 6.45 20.08
C GLU A 88 8.00 5.31 21.10
N ASN A 89 6.83 4.67 21.07
CA ASN A 89 6.50 3.47 21.82
C ASN A 89 6.62 2.28 20.87
N LYS A 90 7.75 1.56 20.86
CA LYS A 90 8.02 0.38 20.02
C LYS A 90 7.02 -0.77 20.29
N ILE A 91 5.78 -0.59 19.84
CA ILE A 91 4.73 -1.60 19.89
C ILE A 91 5.06 -2.62 18.80
N LYS A 92 5.18 -3.89 19.21
CA LYS A 92 5.48 -4.97 18.28
C LYS A 92 4.38 -5.05 17.21
N ASP A 93 4.79 -5.24 15.96
CA ASP A 93 3.92 -5.35 14.79
C ASP A 93 3.04 -4.11 14.54
N SER A 94 3.42 -2.96 15.11
CA SER A 94 2.71 -1.70 14.86
C SER A 94 3.03 -1.16 13.47
N ILE A 95 2.01 -0.64 12.80
CA ILE A 95 2.12 -0.02 11.49
C ILE A 95 1.81 1.48 11.57
N TYR A 96 2.24 2.19 10.55
CA TYR A 96 1.82 3.55 10.27
C TYR A 96 0.90 3.58 9.05
N VAL A 97 -0.36 4.00 9.23
CA VAL A 97 -1.38 3.98 8.17
C VAL A 97 -1.30 5.23 7.31
N THR A 98 -0.95 5.08 6.04
CA THR A 98 -0.88 6.19 5.08
C THR A 98 -2.20 6.41 4.37
N TRP A 99 -3.01 5.36 4.16
CA TRP A 99 -4.29 5.45 3.45
C TRP A 99 -5.23 4.30 3.78
N LEU A 100 -6.53 4.59 3.88
CA LEU A 100 -7.59 3.57 3.93
C LEU A 100 -8.78 4.01 3.08
N MET A 101 -9.02 3.26 2.01
CA MET A 101 -10.22 3.35 1.19
C MET A 101 -11.09 2.12 1.42
N THR A 102 -12.39 2.31 1.57
CA THR A 102 -13.39 1.26 1.74
C THR A 102 -14.45 1.36 0.66
N ASN A 103 -15.35 0.39 0.59
CA ASN A 103 -16.48 0.38 -0.33
C ASN A 103 -16.07 0.49 -1.81
N VAL A 104 -14.90 -0.02 -2.17
CA VAL A 104 -14.44 -0.10 -3.56
C VAL A 104 -15.24 -1.19 -4.25
N GLU A 105 -16.17 -0.82 -5.11
CA GLU A 105 -17.00 -1.77 -5.85
C GLU A 105 -16.41 -2.03 -7.24
N ASN A 106 -16.48 -3.29 -7.69
CA ASN A 106 -16.06 -3.68 -9.05
C ASN A 106 -14.66 -3.15 -9.45
N GLY A 107 -13.74 -3.10 -8.49
CA GLY A 107 -12.35 -2.65 -8.69
C GLY A 107 -12.18 -1.18 -9.06
N PHE A 108 -13.24 -0.38 -9.01
CA PHE A 108 -13.19 1.05 -9.31
C PHE A 108 -12.84 1.84 -8.04
N GLN A 109 -11.56 2.10 -7.82
CA GLN A 109 -11.07 2.89 -6.68
C GLN A 109 -11.79 4.24 -6.53
N GLN A 110 -12.15 4.90 -7.64
CA GLN A 110 -12.80 6.21 -7.69
C GLN A 110 -14.22 6.26 -7.10
N ILE A 111 -14.89 5.12 -6.97
CA ILE A 111 -16.22 5.04 -6.33
C ILE A 111 -16.15 4.57 -4.87
N GLY A 112 -14.95 4.32 -4.37
CA GLY A 112 -14.70 4.01 -2.96
C GLY A 112 -14.94 5.20 -2.05
N ARG A 113 -14.85 4.95 -0.75
CA ARG A 113 -14.98 5.93 0.32
C ARG A 113 -13.71 5.99 1.15
N GLU A 114 -13.15 7.19 1.28
CA GLU A 114 -11.93 7.39 2.03
C GLU A 114 -12.27 7.48 3.53
N CYS A 115 -11.76 6.53 4.31
CA CYS A 115 -11.90 6.53 5.76
C CYS A 115 -10.68 7.15 6.45
N ILE A 116 -9.48 6.94 5.89
CA ILE A 116 -8.25 7.61 6.29
C ILE A 116 -7.67 8.26 5.04
N PRO A 117 -7.63 9.61 4.96
CA PRO A 117 -7.11 10.33 3.80
C PRO A 117 -5.73 9.87 3.37
N TYR A 118 -5.52 9.73 2.06
CA TYR A 118 -4.19 9.44 1.52
C TYR A 118 -3.20 10.50 2.01
N MET A 119 -2.09 10.03 2.55
CA MET A 119 -0.92 10.84 2.83
C MET A 119 0.26 10.23 2.10
N ASN A 120 0.96 11.06 1.31
CA ASN A 120 2.17 10.64 0.64
C ASN A 120 3.14 10.04 1.67
N PRO A 121 3.63 8.81 1.48
CA PRO A 121 4.66 8.26 2.35
C PRO A 121 5.87 9.19 2.40
N ASN A 122 6.21 9.62 3.61
CA ASN A 122 7.33 10.49 3.89
C ASN A 122 8.02 10.04 5.18
N PRO A 123 8.65 8.85 5.18
CA PRO A 123 9.38 8.37 6.34
C PRO A 123 10.52 9.34 6.70
N PRO A 124 10.92 9.43 7.99
CA PRO A 124 11.99 10.33 8.39
C PRO A 124 13.31 10.01 7.68
N LEU A 125 14.17 11.01 7.46
CA LEU A 125 15.48 10.79 6.84
C LEU A 125 16.38 9.94 7.74
N ASN A 126 17.24 9.13 7.13
CA ASN A 126 18.24 8.29 7.79
C ASN A 126 17.64 7.24 8.75
N THR A 127 16.44 6.74 8.47
CA THR A 127 15.81 5.64 9.24
C THR A 127 15.88 4.28 8.54
N GLY A 128 16.58 4.19 7.41
CA GLY A 128 16.74 2.96 6.64
C GLY A 128 15.81 2.87 5.43
N VAL A 129 15.53 1.63 5.03
CA VAL A 129 14.61 1.32 3.93
C VAL A 129 13.23 1.04 4.52
N HIS A 130 12.21 1.77 4.05
CA HIS A 130 10.83 1.63 4.46
C HIS A 130 10.01 0.95 3.37
N ARG A 131 9.23 -0.07 3.72
CA ARG A 131 8.30 -0.74 2.80
C ARG A 131 6.96 -0.03 2.84
N ILE A 132 6.46 0.43 1.70
CA ILE A 132 5.09 0.92 1.58
C ILE A 132 4.25 -0.18 0.98
N ILE A 133 3.40 -0.77 1.82
CA ILE A 133 2.57 -1.93 1.47
C ILE A 133 1.16 -1.46 1.14
N TYR A 134 0.65 -1.91 0.00
CA TYR A 134 -0.75 -1.78 -0.39
C TYR A 134 -1.40 -3.15 -0.34
N ALA A 135 -2.42 -3.32 0.49
CA ALA A 135 -3.15 -4.57 0.65
C ALA A 135 -4.64 -4.37 0.38
N VAL A 136 -5.24 -5.35 -0.30
CA VAL A 136 -6.67 -5.38 -0.62
C VAL A 136 -7.37 -6.42 0.24
N PHE A 137 -8.47 -6.02 0.87
CA PHE A 137 -9.30 -6.88 1.71
C PHE A 137 -10.71 -6.97 1.16
N LYS A 138 -11.38 -8.10 1.37
CA LYS A 138 -12.81 -8.27 1.09
C LYS A 138 -13.63 -7.62 2.20
N GLN A 139 -14.69 -6.93 1.83
CA GLN A 139 -15.74 -6.50 2.74
C GLN A 139 -16.96 -7.42 2.62
N GLN A 140 -17.50 -7.83 3.76
CA GLN A 140 -18.79 -8.56 3.79
C GLN A 140 -19.97 -7.63 3.53
N GLU A 141 -19.84 -6.35 3.90
CA GLU A 141 -20.86 -5.32 3.73
C GLU A 141 -20.22 -3.94 3.58
N LYS A 142 -21.01 -2.96 3.08
CA LYS A 142 -20.57 -1.57 3.04
C LYS A 142 -20.35 -1.06 4.47
N VAL A 143 -19.20 -0.46 4.71
CA VAL A 143 -18.90 0.20 5.97
C VAL A 143 -19.10 1.69 5.83
N ASN A 144 -19.73 2.29 6.84
CA ASN A 144 -19.63 3.73 6.98
C ASN A 144 -18.28 4.04 7.60
N CYS A 145 -17.55 4.99 7.02
CA CYS A 145 -16.44 5.66 7.70
C CYS A 145 -17.04 6.46 8.87
N LYS A 146 -17.43 5.76 9.94
CA LYS A 146 -17.75 6.36 11.22
C LYS A 146 -16.41 6.82 11.81
N PRO A 147 -16.35 7.96 12.51
CA PRO A 147 -15.19 8.27 13.33
C PRO A 147 -15.16 7.23 14.46
N ILE A 148 -14.38 6.17 14.29
CA ILE A 148 -14.06 5.26 15.38
C ILE A 148 -12.79 5.84 16.00
N PHE A 149 -12.97 6.52 17.13
CA PHE A 149 -12.09 7.48 17.81
C PHE A 149 -12.20 8.92 17.25
N PRO A 150 -12.36 9.94 18.13
CA PRO A 150 -13.03 11.18 17.78
C PRO A 150 -12.25 11.91 16.69
N ALA A 151 -12.91 12.11 15.54
CA ALA A 151 -12.43 12.89 14.40
C ALA A 151 -10.96 12.65 14.07
N PHE A 152 -10.64 11.57 13.35
CA PHE A 152 -9.32 11.42 12.73
C PHE A 152 -8.96 12.72 12.00
N THR A 153 -8.09 13.52 12.62
CA THR A 153 -7.74 14.87 12.12
C THR A 153 -6.70 14.79 11.01
N GLY A 154 -6.24 13.58 10.69
CA GLY A 154 -5.14 13.33 9.77
C GLY A 154 -3.77 13.38 10.43
N SER A 155 -3.68 13.50 11.77
CA SER A 155 -2.41 13.70 12.45
C SER A 155 -1.50 12.46 12.37
N ASN A 156 -0.19 12.68 12.35
CA ASN A 156 0.81 11.60 12.36
C ASN A 156 0.64 10.64 13.55
N LYS A 157 0.21 11.17 14.70
CA LYS A 157 0.02 10.39 15.93
C LYS A 157 -1.12 9.38 15.80
N GLU A 158 -2.19 9.73 15.10
CA GLU A 158 -3.35 8.84 14.91
C GLU A 158 -3.10 7.74 13.89
N ARG A 159 -2.14 7.94 12.99
CA ARG A 159 -1.70 6.99 11.95
C ARG A 159 -0.75 5.92 12.48
N ALA A 160 0.10 6.29 13.43
CA ALA A 160 1.09 5.40 14.05
C ALA A 160 0.46 4.48 15.11
N GLY A 161 1.17 3.39 15.45
CA GLY A 161 0.81 2.51 16.56
C GLY A 161 -0.41 1.62 16.30
N ARG A 162 -0.85 1.51 15.04
CA ARG A 162 -2.00 0.69 14.63
C ARG A 162 -1.59 -0.75 14.39
N SER A 163 -2.56 -1.65 14.30
CA SER A 163 -2.34 -3.01 13.82
C SER A 163 -3.30 -3.39 12.71
N ILE A 164 -2.88 -4.32 11.85
CA ILE A 164 -3.75 -4.87 10.78
C ILE A 164 -4.99 -5.53 11.39
N ASP A 165 -4.85 -6.25 12.50
CA ASP A 165 -5.96 -6.95 13.16
C ASP A 165 -7.00 -5.96 13.73
N GLU A 166 -6.56 -4.84 14.30
CA GLU A 166 -7.43 -3.73 14.73
C GLU A 166 -8.23 -3.18 13.55
N LEU A 167 -7.56 -2.85 12.44
CA LEU A 167 -8.21 -2.29 11.25
C LEU A 167 -9.20 -3.30 10.63
N LYS A 168 -8.83 -4.58 10.56
CA LYS A 168 -9.73 -5.64 10.08
C LYS A 168 -10.99 -5.74 10.93
N SER A 169 -10.86 -5.66 12.25
CA SER A 169 -12.00 -5.68 13.17
C SER A 169 -12.88 -4.44 13.02
N MET A 170 -12.28 -3.24 12.99
CA MET A 170 -13.02 -1.98 12.90
C MET A 170 -13.84 -1.83 11.61
N TYR A 171 -13.30 -2.32 10.49
CA TYR A 171 -13.90 -2.17 9.17
C TYR A 171 -14.48 -3.47 8.59
N ASN A 172 -14.64 -4.52 9.42
CA ASN A 172 -15.20 -5.82 9.03
C ASN A 172 -14.53 -6.42 7.77
N LEU A 173 -13.19 -6.43 7.77
CA LEU A 173 -12.37 -6.84 6.63
C LEU A 173 -11.94 -8.30 6.73
N THR A 174 -12.08 -9.03 5.63
CA THR A 174 -11.57 -10.41 5.46
C THR A 174 -10.40 -10.42 4.48
N GLY A 175 -9.36 -11.22 4.74
CA GLY A 175 -8.16 -11.31 3.90
C GLY A 175 -6.86 -11.02 4.66
N PRO A 176 -5.81 -10.55 3.97
CA PRO A 176 -5.84 -9.90 2.65
C PRO A 176 -6.07 -10.86 1.48
N LEU A 177 -6.66 -10.34 0.40
CA LEU A 177 -6.84 -11.06 -0.87
C LEU A 177 -5.63 -10.90 -1.79
N MET A 178 -5.03 -9.71 -1.81
CA MET A 178 -3.89 -9.38 -2.66
C MET A 178 -3.07 -8.30 -1.98
N ALA A 179 -1.77 -8.24 -2.28
CA ALA A 179 -0.91 -7.16 -1.85
C ALA A 179 0.16 -6.86 -2.90
N ASN A 180 0.67 -5.65 -2.89
CA ASN A 180 1.88 -5.24 -3.58
C ASN A 180 2.59 -4.18 -2.73
N ALA A 181 3.88 -3.96 -2.96
CA ALA A 181 4.65 -3.01 -2.18
C ALA A 181 5.80 -2.43 -3.01
N TYR A 182 6.28 -1.27 -2.58
CA TYR A 182 7.54 -0.69 -3.03
C TYR A 182 8.35 -0.23 -1.82
N GLU A 183 9.62 0.07 -2.02
CA GLU A 183 10.52 0.53 -0.97
C GLU A 183 10.88 2.00 -1.12
N ILE A 184 11.17 2.65 0.01
CA ILE A 184 11.71 4.00 0.09
C ILE A 184 13.04 3.93 0.85
N ASP A 185 14.14 4.27 0.18
CA ASP A 185 15.43 4.46 0.85
C ASP A 185 15.55 5.89 1.38
N THR A 186 15.64 6.00 2.71
CA THR A 186 15.77 7.28 3.43
C THR A 186 17.21 7.65 3.78
N ASN A 187 18.17 6.73 3.56
CA ASN A 187 19.60 6.98 3.74
C ASN A 187 20.22 7.66 2.52
N ALA A 188 19.48 7.71 1.41
CA ALA A 188 19.92 8.36 0.20
C ALA A 188 19.93 9.88 0.40
N GLU A 189 21.11 10.46 0.58
CA GLU A 189 21.30 11.90 0.52
C GLU A 189 21.01 12.40 -0.90
N GLU A 190 20.44 13.61 -1.03
CA GLU A 190 20.57 14.34 -2.29
C GLU A 190 22.05 14.33 -2.67
N LEU A 191 22.38 13.93 -3.90
CA LEU A 191 23.67 14.34 -4.45
C LEU A 191 23.72 15.86 -4.28
N PRO A 192 24.70 16.44 -3.56
CA PRO A 192 24.74 17.87 -3.36
C PRO A 192 24.69 18.52 -4.74
N HIS A 193 23.77 19.46 -4.93
CA HIS A 193 23.74 20.37 -6.05
C HIS A 193 25.08 21.14 -6.11
N ARG A 194 26.12 20.50 -6.65
CA ARG A 194 27.46 21.04 -6.89
C ARG A 194 28.10 20.31 -8.06
N LEU A 195 27.48 20.37 -9.23
CA LEU A 195 28.17 20.13 -10.52
C LEU A 195 27.55 20.94 -11.68
N TYR A 196 26.95 22.11 -11.42
CA TYR A 196 26.56 23.05 -12.49
C TYR A 196 27.02 24.50 -12.25
N ASP A 197 27.97 24.72 -11.33
CA ASP A 197 28.60 26.04 -11.15
C ASP A 197 30.07 26.08 -11.62
N GLU A 198 30.55 25.08 -12.36
CA GLU A 198 31.85 25.18 -13.04
C GLU A 198 31.78 24.52 -14.43
N PHE A 199 31.50 25.36 -15.43
CA PHE A 199 32.04 25.45 -16.81
C PHE A 199 30.98 25.96 -17.81
#